data_AF-A0A1I5I7B9-F1
#
_entry.id   AF-A0A1I5I7B9-F1
#
_cell.length_a   1.000
_cell.length_b   1.000
_cell.length_c   1.000
_cell.angle_alpha   90.00
_cell.angle_beta   90.00
_cell.angle_gamma   90.00
#
_symmetry.space_group_name_H-M   'P 1'
#
loop_
_entity.id
_entity.type
_entity.pdbx_description
1 polymer ?
#
loop_
_entity_poly.entity_id
_entity_poly.type
_entity_poly.pdbx_seq_one_letter_code
_entity_poly.pdbx_strand_id
1 'polypeptide(L)'
;MKIFILSIFYGTFFIISPFYWGFYAHSLINRMAVYSLPPEMMVLYKPHIQFITEKAVNPDRRRYAVKGEAEKHYIDLDHYGDSALFILPIYWNEAVEKFGEDSLRANGIGPWAAYFTFLNLTKAFSERNHSAILRISADLGHYIGDLHVPLHTTKNYNGQLTGQEGIHGFWESRIPELQATDYSLWVGKADYIAKPQHAIWEIVAQTHSQVDSVLLFEKELSREFPSDRKYSFEERNKLTVRVYSKEFSEAYAEKLNGMVQRQMKKSIKAIADFWYSAWINAGQPDLKSLPSLEVEEEEINPDRLLKVRDH
;
A
#
# COMPACT_ATOMS: atom_id res chain seq x y z
N MET A 1 -2.33 42.93 47.97
CA MET A 1 -2.87 42.35 46.72
C MET A 1 -1.77 41.55 46.05
N LYS A 2 -1.79 40.21 46.14
CA LYS A 2 -0.86 39.34 45.40
C LYS A 2 -1.58 38.95 44.10
N ILE A 3 -1.03 39.35 42.96
CA ILE A 3 -1.53 38.99 41.64
C ILE A 3 -0.95 37.61 41.31
N PHE A 4 -1.83 36.60 41.22
CA PHE A 4 -1.48 35.30 40.66
C PHE A 4 -1.58 35.39 39.14
N ILE A 5 -0.46 35.24 38.44
CA ILE A 5 -0.43 35.07 36.99
C ILE A 5 -0.69 33.58 36.72
N LEU A 6 -1.85 33.27 36.17
CA LEU A 6 -2.20 31.93 35.71
C LEU A 6 -1.59 31.75 34.31
N SER A 7 -0.45 31.05 34.22
CA SER A 7 0.11 30.64 32.92
C SER A 7 -0.76 29.54 32.33
N ILE A 8 -1.55 29.87 31.31
CA ILE A 8 -2.31 28.91 30.51
C ILE A 8 -1.31 28.20 29.60
N PHE A 9 -0.98 26.97 29.95
CA PHE A 9 -0.23 26.06 29.09
C PHE A 9 -1.15 25.64 27.94
N TYR A 10 -0.94 26.19 26.74
CA TYR A 10 -1.52 25.64 25.51
C TYR A 10 -0.82 24.32 25.22
N GLY A 11 -1.33 23.22 25.79
CA GLY A 11 -0.97 21.89 25.37
C GLY A 11 -1.46 21.68 23.95
N THR A 12 -0.53 21.61 22.99
CA THR A 12 -0.81 21.10 21.66
C THR A 12 -1.28 19.65 21.80
N PHE A 13 -2.58 19.44 21.71
CA PHE A 13 -3.15 18.11 21.55
C PHE A 13 -2.70 17.59 20.18
N PHE A 14 -1.62 16.81 20.16
CA PHE A 14 -1.38 15.89 19.06
C PHE A 14 -2.51 14.86 19.10
N ILE A 15 -3.51 15.06 18.24
CA ILE A 15 -4.49 14.02 17.95
C ILE A 15 -3.71 12.93 17.21
N ILE A 16 -3.22 11.95 17.96
CA ILE A 16 -2.72 10.70 17.40
C ILE A 16 -3.94 10.06 16.73
N SER A 17 -4.00 10.15 15.40
CA SER A 17 -5.04 9.49 14.61
C SER A 17 -5.08 8.01 15.01
N PRO A 18 -6.26 7.41 15.22
CA PRO A 18 -6.36 5.99 15.53
C PRO A 18 -5.74 5.22 14.36
N PHE A 19 -4.67 4.46 14.65
CA PHE A 19 -4.10 3.50 13.71
C PHE A 19 -5.21 2.49 13.37
N TYR A 20 -5.79 2.60 12.18
CA TYR A 20 -6.52 1.48 11.62
C TYR A 20 -5.47 0.47 11.14
N TRP A 21 -5.72 -0.79 11.42
CA TRP A 21 -4.84 -1.91 11.08
C TRP A 21 -4.68 -2.02 9.56
N GLY A 22 -3.46 -2.31 9.08
CA GLY A 22 -3.09 -2.36 7.64
C GLY A 22 -2.29 -1.14 7.16
N PHE A 23 -2.30 -0.06 7.93
CA PHE A 23 -1.78 1.25 7.50
C PHE A 23 -0.29 1.47 7.76
N TYR A 24 0.29 0.75 8.72
CA TYR A 24 1.67 0.96 9.15
C TYR A 24 2.68 0.68 8.03
N ALA A 25 2.53 -0.43 7.31
CA ALA A 25 3.43 -0.81 6.24
C ALA A 25 3.41 0.22 5.10
N HIS A 26 2.22 0.62 4.63
CA HIS A 26 2.04 1.63 3.57
C HIS A 26 2.68 2.97 3.93
N SER A 27 2.49 3.42 5.17
CA SER A 27 3.12 4.63 5.70
C SER A 27 4.64 4.52 5.68
N LEU A 28 5.17 3.39 6.16
CA LEU A 28 6.61 3.16 6.25
C LEU A 28 7.28 3.06 4.87
N ILE A 29 6.71 2.31 3.92
CA ILE A 29 7.31 2.17 2.58
C ILE A 29 7.32 3.48 1.81
N ASN A 30 6.25 4.28 1.91
CA ASN A 30 6.18 5.60 1.27
C ASN A 30 7.21 6.57 1.87
N ARG A 31 7.32 6.59 3.21
CA ARG A 31 8.35 7.37 3.91
C ARG A 31 9.74 6.98 3.45
N MET A 32 10.03 5.68 3.38
CA MET A 32 11.34 5.18 3.00
C MET A 32 11.70 5.50 1.55
N ALA A 33 10.72 5.48 0.64
CA ALA A 33 10.94 5.81 -0.78
C ALA A 33 11.45 7.24 -0.99
N VAL A 34 11.08 8.19 -0.13
CA VAL A 34 11.57 9.58 -0.18
C VAL A 34 13.10 9.63 -0.06
N TYR A 35 13.72 8.75 0.72
CA TYR A 35 15.17 8.74 0.92
C TYR A 35 15.94 8.18 -0.28
N SER A 36 15.26 7.54 -1.23
CA SER A 36 15.85 7.01 -2.47
C SER A 36 15.81 8.02 -3.63
N LEU A 37 15.12 9.16 -3.47
CA LEU A 37 15.00 10.18 -4.51
C LEU A 37 16.29 10.98 -4.72
N PRO A 38 16.55 11.51 -5.93
CA PRO A 38 17.70 12.38 -6.17
C PRO A 38 17.56 13.74 -5.48
N PRO A 39 18.66 14.47 -5.23
CA PRO A 39 18.65 15.77 -4.54
C PRO A 39 17.64 16.78 -5.10
N GLU A 40 17.45 16.79 -6.42
CA GLU A 40 16.52 17.66 -7.16
C GLU A 40 15.06 17.41 -6.80
N MET A 41 14.71 16.18 -6.44
CA MET A 41 13.37 15.83 -5.95
C MET A 41 13.27 15.93 -4.43
N MET A 42 14.36 15.70 -3.71
CA MET A 42 14.37 15.81 -2.24
C MET A 42 13.98 17.21 -1.75
N VAL A 43 14.22 18.28 -2.53
CA VAL A 43 13.78 19.64 -2.17
C VAL A 43 12.26 19.74 -1.98
N LEU A 44 11.49 18.90 -2.69
CA LEU A 44 10.03 18.80 -2.54
C LEU A 44 9.66 17.78 -1.46
N TYR A 45 10.15 16.55 -1.60
CA TYR A 45 9.61 15.43 -0.83
C TYR A 45 10.08 15.42 0.63
N LYS A 46 11.31 15.88 0.92
CA LYS A 46 11.85 15.83 2.28
C LYS A 46 11.10 16.77 3.24
N PRO A 47 10.81 18.04 2.90
CA PRO A 47 9.96 18.89 3.75
C PRO A 47 8.54 18.34 3.95
N HIS A 48 8.00 17.60 2.96
CA HIS A 48 6.64 17.06 2.98
C HIS A 48 6.58 15.58 3.33
N ILE A 49 7.64 15.01 3.90
CA ILE A 49 7.72 13.57 4.18
C ILE A 49 6.61 13.11 5.13
N GLN A 50 6.19 13.96 6.07
CA GLN A 50 5.09 13.65 6.98
C GLN A 50 3.77 13.53 6.22
N PHE A 51 3.49 14.45 5.28
CA PHE A 51 2.31 14.39 4.43
C PHE A 51 2.30 13.10 3.60
N ILE A 52 3.41 12.77 2.94
CA ILE A 52 3.54 11.54 2.15
C ILE A 52 3.31 10.29 3.01
N THR A 53 3.84 10.29 4.24
CA THR A 53 3.68 9.19 5.20
C THR A 53 2.23 9.02 5.63
N GLU A 54 1.57 10.11 6.04
CA GLU A 54 0.21 10.07 6.59
C GLU A 54 -0.86 9.84 5.53
N LYS A 55 -0.66 10.35 4.31
CA LYS A 55 -1.63 10.23 3.22
C LYS A 55 -1.47 8.94 2.42
N ALA A 56 -0.42 8.16 2.65
CA ALA A 56 -0.20 6.85 2.03
C ALA A 56 -1.31 5.82 2.31
N VAL A 57 -2.23 6.10 3.23
CA VAL A 57 -3.33 5.20 3.63
C VAL A 57 -4.70 5.74 3.22
N ASN A 58 -4.73 6.91 2.57
CA ASN A 58 -5.98 7.51 2.09
C ASN A 58 -6.73 6.65 1.06
N PRO A 59 -6.08 5.94 0.12
CA PRO A 59 -6.80 5.05 -0.78
C PRO A 59 -7.64 4.00 -0.04
N ASP A 60 -7.06 3.37 0.98
CA ASP A 60 -7.79 2.43 1.83
C ASP A 60 -8.96 3.08 2.58
N ARG A 61 -8.83 4.34 3.01
CA ARG A 61 -9.96 5.06 3.61
C ARG A 61 -11.05 5.33 2.57
N ARG A 62 -10.65 5.70 1.35
CA ARG A 62 -11.57 5.98 0.24
C ARG A 62 -12.32 4.76 -0.24
N ARG A 63 -11.80 3.53 -0.06
CA ARG A 63 -12.52 2.31 -0.46
C ARG A 63 -13.92 2.19 0.15
N TYR A 64 -14.14 2.80 1.32
CA TYR A 64 -15.41 2.83 2.04
C TYR A 64 -16.30 4.03 1.69
N ALA A 65 -15.84 4.97 0.87
CA ALA A 65 -16.54 6.24 0.60
C ALA A 65 -16.64 6.60 -0.89
N VAL A 66 -15.74 6.08 -1.72
CA VAL A 66 -15.61 6.44 -3.13
C VAL A 66 -15.92 5.22 -3.99
N LYS A 67 -17.00 5.33 -4.78
CA LYS A 67 -17.38 4.30 -5.74
C LYS A 67 -16.22 4.04 -6.73
N GLY A 68 -15.87 2.77 -6.90
CA GLY A 68 -14.79 2.33 -7.79
C GLY A 68 -13.39 2.48 -7.21
N GLU A 69 -13.24 2.86 -5.94
CA GLU A 69 -11.92 2.84 -5.28
C GLU A 69 -11.52 1.41 -4.89
N ALA A 70 -12.42 0.63 -4.28
CA ALA A 70 -12.10 -0.69 -3.75
C ALA A 70 -11.47 -1.64 -4.78
N GLU A 71 -11.94 -1.60 -6.03
CA GLU A 71 -11.42 -2.41 -7.14
C GLU A 71 -10.01 -2.00 -7.61
N LYS A 72 -9.46 -0.86 -7.16
CA LYS A 72 -8.09 -0.43 -7.50
C LYS A 72 -7.00 -1.06 -6.62
N HIS A 73 -7.39 -1.76 -5.55
CA HIS A 73 -6.45 -2.30 -4.59
C HIS A 73 -5.95 -3.71 -4.94
N TYR A 74 -6.55 -4.38 -5.92
CA TYR A 74 -6.26 -5.79 -6.18
C TYR A 74 -6.48 -6.17 -7.65
N ILE A 75 -6.07 -7.39 -7.98
CA ILE A 75 -6.45 -8.11 -9.20
C ILE A 75 -6.59 -9.59 -8.89
N ASP A 76 -7.75 -10.20 -9.15
CA ASP A 76 -7.95 -11.62 -8.90
C ASP A 76 -7.48 -12.45 -10.09
N LEU A 77 -6.18 -12.74 -10.17
CA LEU A 77 -5.63 -13.48 -11.32
C LEU A 77 -6.25 -14.87 -11.47
N ASP A 78 -6.55 -15.56 -10.36
CA ASP A 78 -7.22 -16.86 -10.37
C ASP A 78 -8.63 -16.81 -10.99
N HIS A 79 -9.23 -15.62 -11.17
CA HIS A 79 -10.45 -15.47 -11.95
C HIS A 79 -10.26 -15.90 -13.41
N TYR A 80 -9.10 -15.58 -13.96
CA TYR A 80 -8.78 -15.74 -15.37
C TYR A 80 -8.06 -17.08 -15.65
N GLY A 81 -7.95 -17.94 -14.63
CA GLY A 81 -7.32 -19.26 -14.68
C GLY A 81 -5.79 -19.22 -14.69
N ASP A 82 -5.16 -20.39 -14.75
CA ASP A 82 -3.69 -20.55 -14.60
C ASP A 82 -2.87 -19.76 -15.66
N SER A 83 -3.50 -19.42 -16.79
CA SER A 83 -2.89 -18.64 -17.87
C SER A 83 -3.22 -17.14 -17.78
N ALA A 84 -3.73 -16.64 -16.66
CA ALA A 84 -4.16 -15.26 -16.46
C ALA A 84 -3.14 -14.24 -17.00
N LEU A 85 -1.87 -14.37 -16.59
CA LEU A 85 -0.77 -13.47 -16.98
C LEU A 85 -0.45 -13.51 -18.49
N PHE A 86 -0.83 -14.57 -19.19
CA PHE A 86 -0.65 -14.67 -20.65
C PHE A 86 -1.85 -14.11 -21.41
N ILE A 87 -3.07 -14.25 -20.86
CA ILE A 87 -4.29 -13.89 -21.56
C ILE A 87 -4.79 -12.48 -21.24
N LEU A 88 -4.43 -11.91 -20.09
CA LEU A 88 -4.81 -10.56 -19.69
C LEU A 88 -3.97 -9.53 -20.46
N PRO A 89 -4.60 -8.66 -21.26
CA PRO A 89 -3.89 -7.59 -21.92
C PRO A 89 -3.34 -6.59 -20.90
N ILE A 90 -2.09 -6.20 -21.09
CA ILE A 90 -1.46 -5.23 -20.19
C ILE A 90 -2.09 -3.83 -20.33
N TYR A 91 -2.60 -3.52 -21.53
CA TYR A 91 -3.24 -2.25 -21.87
C TYR A 91 -4.74 -2.28 -21.57
N TRP A 92 -5.23 -1.24 -20.90
CA TRP A 92 -6.62 -1.18 -20.43
C TRP A 92 -7.65 -1.32 -21.54
N ASN A 93 -7.48 -0.60 -22.65
CA ASN A 93 -8.46 -0.63 -23.74
C ASN A 93 -8.57 -2.03 -24.38
N GLU A 94 -7.45 -2.73 -24.55
CA GLU A 94 -7.42 -4.12 -25.03
C GLU A 94 -8.08 -5.08 -24.03
N ALA A 95 -7.84 -4.86 -22.73
CA ALA A 95 -8.48 -5.63 -21.68
C ALA A 95 -10.01 -5.44 -21.69
N VAL A 96 -10.48 -4.19 -21.82
CA VAL A 96 -11.91 -3.85 -21.90
C VAL A 96 -12.54 -4.46 -23.15
N GLU A 97 -11.89 -4.39 -24.30
CA GLU A 97 -12.38 -5.01 -25.53
C GLU A 97 -12.52 -6.53 -25.39
N LYS A 98 -11.58 -7.18 -24.69
CA LYS A 98 -11.55 -8.63 -24.54
C LYS A 98 -12.47 -9.17 -23.45
N PHE A 99 -12.59 -8.49 -22.30
CA PHE A 99 -13.27 -9.01 -21.11
C PHE A 99 -14.47 -8.17 -20.66
N GLY A 100 -14.64 -6.96 -21.20
CA GLY A 100 -15.65 -6.01 -20.75
C GLY A 100 -15.24 -5.31 -19.44
N GLU A 101 -15.55 -4.01 -19.34
CA GLU A 101 -15.16 -3.18 -18.20
C GLU A 101 -15.79 -3.66 -16.88
N ASP A 102 -17.08 -4.00 -16.89
CA ASP A 102 -17.78 -4.46 -15.69
C ASP A 102 -17.15 -5.73 -15.10
N SER A 103 -16.73 -6.68 -15.96
CA SER A 103 -16.07 -7.91 -15.53
C SER A 103 -14.69 -7.63 -14.95
N LEU A 104 -13.92 -6.73 -15.57
CA LEU A 104 -12.59 -6.35 -15.07
C LEU A 104 -12.71 -5.69 -13.69
N ARG A 105 -13.60 -4.71 -13.55
CA ARG A 105 -13.85 -3.99 -12.30
C ARG A 105 -14.30 -4.93 -11.17
N ALA A 106 -15.18 -5.88 -11.48
CA ALA A 106 -15.63 -6.89 -10.51
C ALA A 106 -14.51 -7.81 -10.00
N ASN A 107 -13.40 -7.95 -10.74
CA ASN A 107 -12.28 -8.82 -10.41
C ASN A 107 -10.98 -8.05 -10.15
N GLY A 108 -11.07 -6.74 -9.92
CA GLY A 108 -9.94 -5.89 -9.56
C GLY A 108 -9.16 -5.38 -10.77
N ILE A 109 -8.80 -4.10 -10.70
CA ILE A 109 -8.11 -3.35 -11.75
C ILE A 109 -6.81 -2.71 -11.28
N GLY A 110 -6.24 -3.16 -10.15
CA GLY A 110 -5.08 -2.55 -9.51
C GLY A 110 -3.90 -2.25 -10.44
N PRO A 111 -3.47 -3.15 -11.33
CA PRO A 111 -2.37 -2.89 -12.25
C PRO A 111 -2.64 -1.70 -13.18
N TRP A 112 -3.84 -1.62 -13.75
CA TRP A 112 -4.22 -0.50 -14.61
C TRP A 112 -4.43 0.79 -13.81
N ALA A 113 -5.01 0.70 -12.62
CA ALA A 113 -5.20 1.84 -11.73
C ALA A 113 -3.86 2.48 -11.30
N ALA A 114 -2.86 1.65 -10.96
CA ALA A 114 -1.51 2.13 -10.66
C ALA A 114 -0.89 2.84 -11.87
N TYR A 115 -1.05 2.31 -13.09
CA TYR A 115 -0.55 2.93 -14.31
C TYR A 115 -1.24 4.27 -14.60
N PHE A 116 -2.56 4.35 -14.49
CA PHE A 116 -3.29 5.61 -14.65
C PHE A 116 -2.88 6.66 -13.60
N THR A 117 -2.67 6.22 -12.36
CA THR A 117 -2.18 7.10 -11.28
C THR A 117 -0.77 7.62 -11.58
N PHE A 118 0.11 6.79 -12.14
CA PHE A 118 1.41 7.22 -12.64
C PHE A 118 1.33 8.27 -13.76
N LEU A 119 0.42 8.08 -14.73
CA LEU A 119 0.19 9.08 -15.78
C LEU A 119 -0.32 10.41 -15.19
N ASN A 120 -1.22 10.35 -14.22
CA ASN A 120 -1.70 11.53 -13.51
C ASN A 120 -0.59 12.23 -12.72
N LEU A 121 0.34 11.48 -12.11
CA LEU A 121 1.49 12.06 -11.43
C LEU A 121 2.42 12.77 -12.41
N THR A 122 2.69 12.14 -13.57
CA THR A 122 3.48 12.74 -14.65
C THR A 122 2.86 14.06 -15.12
N LYS A 123 1.53 14.07 -15.31
CA LYS A 123 0.79 15.29 -15.66
C LYS A 123 0.91 16.35 -14.56
N ALA A 124 0.72 16.00 -13.30
CA ALA A 124 0.84 16.92 -12.18
C ALA A 124 2.24 17.57 -12.08
N PHE A 125 3.30 16.80 -12.34
CA PHE A 125 4.65 17.35 -12.49
C PHE A 125 4.74 18.33 -13.65
N SER A 126 4.24 17.97 -14.84
CA SER A 126 4.31 18.83 -16.03
C SER A 126 3.58 20.17 -15.83
N GLU A 127 2.48 20.16 -15.08
CA GLU A 127 1.68 21.33 -14.72
C GLU A 127 2.22 22.08 -13.50
N ARG A 128 3.29 21.58 -12.87
CA ARG A 128 3.90 22.13 -11.65
C ARG A 128 2.87 22.28 -10.51
N ASN A 129 1.89 21.38 -10.45
CA ASN A 129 0.85 21.42 -9.44
C ASN A 129 1.34 20.75 -8.14
N HIS A 130 1.84 21.57 -7.21
CA HIS A 130 2.45 21.11 -5.97
C HIS A 130 1.56 20.17 -5.15
N SER A 131 0.31 20.58 -4.89
CA SER A 131 -0.63 19.80 -4.07
C SER A 131 -0.96 18.46 -4.75
N ALA A 132 -1.21 18.49 -6.07
CA ALA A 132 -1.47 17.27 -6.83
C ALA A 132 -0.27 16.32 -6.86
N ILE A 133 0.96 16.82 -7.00
CA ILE A 133 2.17 15.99 -6.97
C ILE A 133 2.24 15.21 -5.66
N LEU A 134 2.08 15.87 -4.51
CA LEU A 134 2.18 15.21 -3.21
C LEU A 134 1.05 14.20 -2.99
N ARG A 135 -0.20 14.59 -3.27
CA ARG A 135 -1.37 13.71 -3.09
C ARG A 135 -1.28 12.47 -3.99
N ILE A 136 -1.03 12.67 -5.28
CA ILE A 136 -0.96 11.56 -6.25
C ILE A 136 0.30 10.70 -5.99
N SER A 137 1.40 11.27 -5.48
CA SER A 137 2.55 10.47 -5.07
C SER A 137 2.19 9.49 -3.95
N ALA A 138 1.50 9.95 -2.91
CA ALA A 138 1.05 9.10 -1.81
C ALA A 138 0.06 8.01 -2.31
N ASP A 139 -0.91 8.40 -3.15
CA ASP A 139 -1.86 7.45 -3.75
C ASP A 139 -1.16 6.40 -4.63
N LEU A 140 -0.23 6.83 -5.50
CA LEU A 140 0.55 5.91 -6.33
C LEU A 140 1.41 4.97 -5.48
N GLY A 141 2.01 5.51 -4.42
CA GLY A 141 2.85 4.73 -3.52
C GLY A 141 2.06 3.62 -2.83
N HIS A 142 0.83 3.90 -2.42
CA HIS A 142 -0.10 2.91 -1.90
C HIS A 142 -0.44 1.82 -2.92
N TYR A 143 -0.91 2.20 -4.12
CA TYR A 143 -1.28 1.20 -5.14
C TYR A 143 -0.10 0.32 -5.55
N ILE A 144 1.10 0.88 -5.69
CA ILE A 144 2.31 0.08 -5.93
C ILE A 144 2.62 -0.83 -4.73
N GLY A 145 2.39 -0.36 -3.50
CA GLY A 145 2.48 -1.16 -2.28
C GLY A 145 1.56 -2.39 -2.32
N ASP A 146 0.29 -2.19 -2.65
CA ASP A 146 -0.72 -3.27 -2.74
C ASP A 146 -0.33 -4.34 -3.76
N LEU A 147 0.23 -3.94 -4.92
CA LEU A 147 0.69 -4.89 -5.95
C LEU A 147 1.90 -5.75 -5.50
N HIS A 148 2.53 -5.41 -4.38
CA HIS A 148 3.56 -6.24 -3.73
C HIS A 148 3.00 -7.12 -2.60
N VAL A 149 1.69 -7.11 -2.35
CA VAL A 149 1.05 -8.03 -1.41
C VAL A 149 0.51 -9.24 -2.18
N PRO A 150 1.03 -10.48 -1.97
CA PRO A 150 0.55 -11.66 -2.70
C PRO A 150 -0.97 -11.84 -2.62
N LEU A 151 -1.55 -11.57 -1.45
CA LEU A 151 -2.98 -11.71 -1.20
C LEU A 151 -3.86 -10.72 -1.99
N HIS A 152 -3.30 -9.62 -2.52
CA HIS A 152 -4.00 -8.69 -3.42
C HIS A 152 -4.02 -9.18 -4.88
N THR A 153 -3.47 -10.37 -5.17
CA THR A 153 -3.41 -10.93 -6.52
C THR A 153 -4.27 -12.19 -6.71
N THR A 154 -5.10 -12.55 -5.72
CA THR A 154 -5.85 -13.81 -5.66
C THR A 154 -7.26 -13.61 -5.14
N LYS A 155 -8.20 -14.46 -5.59
CA LYS A 155 -9.55 -14.54 -4.98
C LYS A 155 -9.51 -15.03 -3.55
N ASN A 156 -8.50 -15.82 -3.19
CA ASN A 156 -8.32 -16.37 -1.84
C ASN A 156 -7.59 -15.37 -0.92
N TYR A 157 -7.87 -14.08 -1.08
CA TYR A 157 -7.13 -12.98 -0.46
C TYR A 157 -7.12 -13.06 1.07
N ASN A 158 -8.18 -13.59 1.70
CA ASN A 158 -8.23 -13.78 3.13
C ASN A 158 -8.12 -15.25 3.55
N GLY A 159 -7.71 -16.16 2.66
CA GLY A 159 -7.63 -17.59 2.97
C GLY A 159 -9.00 -18.27 3.12
N GLN A 160 -10.08 -17.60 2.74
CA GLN A 160 -11.46 -18.03 2.89
C GLN A 160 -11.84 -19.25 2.04
N LEU A 161 -11.08 -19.52 0.96
CA LEU A 161 -11.29 -20.69 0.10
C LEU A 161 -10.48 -21.91 0.56
N THR A 162 -9.50 -21.74 1.46
CA THR A 162 -8.57 -22.80 1.88
C THR A 162 -8.54 -23.06 3.39
N GLY A 163 -9.36 -22.34 4.16
CA GLY A 163 -9.58 -22.53 5.60
C GLY A 163 -8.63 -21.75 6.50
N GLN A 164 -8.24 -20.54 6.08
CA GLN A 164 -7.18 -19.73 6.70
C GLN A 164 -7.64 -18.28 6.90
N GLU A 165 -8.94 -18.12 7.19
CA GLU A 165 -9.60 -16.82 7.33
C GLU A 165 -8.88 -15.90 8.34
N GLY A 166 -8.53 -14.70 7.90
CA GLY A 166 -7.75 -13.71 8.65
C GLY A 166 -6.28 -13.63 8.25
N ILE A 167 -5.80 -14.45 7.30
CA ILE A 167 -4.40 -14.41 6.82
C ILE A 167 -4.05 -13.07 6.15
N HIS A 168 -5.04 -12.35 5.60
CA HIS A 168 -4.81 -11.01 5.01
C HIS A 168 -4.28 -10.04 6.05
N GLY A 169 -5.05 -9.80 7.11
CA GLY A 169 -4.64 -8.92 8.20
C GLY A 169 -3.39 -9.42 8.94
N PHE A 170 -3.20 -10.74 8.98
CA PHE A 170 -1.97 -11.33 9.53
C PHE A 170 -0.73 -10.91 8.72
N TRP A 171 -0.76 -11.08 7.40
CA TRP A 171 0.38 -10.79 6.53
C TRP A 171 0.65 -9.29 6.42
N GLU A 172 -0.40 -8.49 6.20
CA GLU A 172 -0.27 -7.06 5.89
C GLU A 172 -0.11 -6.17 7.13
N SER A 173 -0.70 -6.57 8.26
CA SER A 173 -0.68 -5.74 9.48
C SER A 173 0.22 -6.34 10.55
N ARG A 174 -0.11 -7.55 11.00
CA ARG A 174 0.48 -8.13 12.20
C ARG A 174 1.99 -8.35 12.07
N ILE A 175 2.45 -8.93 10.96
CA ILE A 175 3.88 -9.20 10.77
C ILE A 175 4.68 -7.89 10.70
N PRO A 176 4.33 -6.90 9.85
CA PRO A 176 5.04 -5.62 9.84
C PRO A 176 5.05 -4.92 11.20
N GLU A 177 3.92 -4.90 11.91
CA GLU A 177 3.83 -4.25 13.23
C GLU A 177 4.75 -4.87 14.28
N LEU A 178 4.96 -6.18 14.21
CA LEU A 178 5.84 -6.88 15.14
C LEU A 178 7.32 -6.76 14.79
N GLN A 179 7.66 -6.66 13.50
CA GLN A 179 9.02 -6.96 13.03
C GLN A 179 9.68 -5.82 12.23
N ALA A 180 8.93 -4.87 11.67
CA ALA A 180 9.52 -3.94 10.71
C ALA A 180 10.53 -2.96 11.34
N THR A 181 10.50 -2.76 12.66
CA THR A 181 11.50 -1.97 13.38
C THR A 181 12.90 -2.57 13.25
N ASP A 182 13.01 -3.88 13.04
CA ASP A 182 14.29 -4.59 12.90
C ASP A 182 14.71 -4.77 11.43
N TYR A 183 13.87 -4.34 10.47
CA TYR A 183 14.15 -4.52 9.06
C TYR A 183 15.18 -3.51 8.53
N SER A 184 16.17 -4.00 7.80
CA SER A 184 17.03 -3.17 6.95
C SER A 184 16.32 -2.83 5.63
N LEU A 185 15.73 -1.64 5.57
CA LEU A 185 14.87 -1.17 4.47
C LEU A 185 15.56 -0.22 3.47
N TRP A 186 16.89 -0.07 3.52
CA TRP A 186 17.61 0.70 2.51
C TRP A 186 17.64 -0.05 1.16
N VAL A 187 17.30 0.66 0.08
CA VAL A 187 17.19 0.09 -1.28
C VAL A 187 18.07 0.76 -2.34
N GLY A 188 18.84 1.78 -1.97
CA GLY A 188 19.64 2.55 -2.93
C GLY A 188 18.86 3.71 -3.54
N LYS A 189 19.32 4.19 -4.69
CA LYS A 189 18.74 5.32 -5.42
C LYS A 189 17.60 4.86 -6.34
N ALA A 190 16.70 5.78 -6.67
CA ALA A 190 15.69 5.57 -7.69
C ALA A 190 16.33 5.42 -9.09
N ASP A 191 15.76 4.54 -9.90
CA ASP A 191 16.12 4.27 -11.29
C ASP A 191 14.96 4.62 -12.22
N TYR A 192 15.28 5.00 -13.46
CA TYR A 192 14.29 5.33 -14.47
C TYR A 192 13.64 4.08 -15.07
N ILE A 193 12.31 4.07 -15.16
CA ILE A 193 11.51 3.01 -15.75
C ILE A 193 11.06 3.42 -17.15
N ALA A 194 11.68 2.83 -18.18
CA ALA A 194 11.34 3.13 -19.57
C ALA A 194 9.96 2.62 -20.00
N LYS A 195 9.47 1.54 -19.37
CA LYS A 195 8.16 0.92 -19.69
C LYS A 195 7.32 0.72 -18.42
N PRO A 196 6.73 1.79 -17.87
CA PRO A 196 6.05 1.75 -16.56
C PRO A 196 4.93 0.72 -16.46
N GLN A 197 4.13 0.57 -17.52
CA GLN A 197 3.05 -0.41 -17.55
C GLN A 197 3.55 -1.86 -17.52
N HIS A 198 4.62 -2.17 -18.27
CA HIS A 198 5.23 -3.50 -18.22
C HIS A 198 5.83 -3.79 -16.85
N ALA A 199 6.49 -2.81 -16.22
CA ALA A 199 7.05 -2.97 -14.88
C ALA A 199 5.97 -3.27 -13.82
N ILE A 200 4.80 -2.63 -13.91
CA ILE A 200 3.64 -2.94 -13.05
C ILE A 200 3.20 -4.40 -13.23
N TRP A 201 3.08 -4.88 -14.47
CA TRP A 201 2.67 -6.27 -14.72
C TRP A 201 3.73 -7.30 -14.32
N GLU A 202 5.01 -6.93 -14.39
CA GLU A 202 6.09 -7.76 -13.84
C GLU A 202 6.00 -7.87 -12.31
N ILE A 203 5.74 -6.76 -11.61
CA ILE A 203 5.49 -6.77 -10.16
C ILE A 203 4.34 -7.74 -9.84
N VAL A 204 3.21 -7.61 -10.54
CA VAL A 204 2.04 -8.47 -10.36
C VAL A 204 2.37 -9.95 -10.56
N ALA A 205 3.07 -10.28 -11.64
CA ALA A 205 3.48 -11.66 -11.93
C ALA A 205 4.39 -12.24 -10.84
N GLN A 206 5.41 -11.48 -10.43
CA GLN A 206 6.34 -11.90 -9.39
C GLN A 206 5.66 -12.03 -8.02
N THR A 207 4.75 -11.11 -7.68
CA THR A 207 4.02 -11.14 -6.42
C THR A 207 3.01 -12.29 -6.39
N HIS A 208 2.28 -12.53 -7.46
CA HIS A 208 1.30 -13.62 -7.55
C HIS A 208 1.95 -15.00 -7.42
N SER A 209 3.15 -15.17 -7.98
CA SER A 209 3.92 -16.42 -7.83
C SER A 209 4.27 -16.80 -6.39
N GLN A 210 4.01 -15.92 -5.41
CA GLN A 210 4.27 -16.14 -3.99
C GLN A 210 3.00 -16.50 -3.18
N VAL A 211 1.81 -16.46 -3.80
CA VAL A 211 0.53 -16.76 -3.14
C VAL A 211 0.52 -18.18 -2.57
N ASP A 212 1.10 -19.13 -3.32
CA ASP A 212 1.21 -20.53 -2.93
C ASP A 212 1.94 -20.68 -1.58
N SER A 213 3.06 -20.01 -1.41
CA SER A 213 3.94 -20.06 -0.24
C SER A 213 3.28 -19.39 0.96
N VAL A 214 2.64 -18.24 0.73
CA VAL A 214 1.87 -17.52 1.75
C VAL A 214 0.80 -18.42 2.35
N LEU A 215 0.01 -19.10 1.53
CA LEU A 215 -1.05 -19.98 1.98
C LEU A 215 -0.53 -21.33 2.51
N LEU A 216 0.41 -21.96 1.80
CA LEU A 216 0.94 -23.27 2.17
C LEU A 216 1.58 -23.25 3.55
N PHE A 217 2.48 -22.30 3.81
CA PHE A 217 3.23 -22.29 5.07
C PHE A 217 2.38 -21.90 6.27
N GLU A 218 1.35 -21.07 6.11
CA GLU A 218 0.41 -20.79 7.21
C GLU A 218 -0.37 -22.06 7.58
N LYS A 219 -0.78 -22.83 6.56
CA LYS A 219 -1.52 -24.08 6.74
C LYS A 219 -0.66 -25.17 7.39
N GLU A 220 0.59 -25.30 6.96
CA GLU A 220 1.56 -26.23 7.55
C GLU A 220 1.85 -25.88 9.01
N LEU A 221 2.18 -24.62 9.30
CA LEU A 221 2.40 -24.18 10.68
C LEU A 221 1.17 -24.35 11.55
N SER A 222 -0.02 -24.12 11.02
CA SER A 222 -1.27 -24.35 11.76
C SER A 222 -1.48 -25.81 12.16
N ARG A 223 -0.92 -26.78 11.41
CA ARG A 223 -0.96 -28.21 11.76
C ARG A 223 0.10 -28.57 12.79
N GLU A 224 1.22 -27.88 12.78
CA GLU A 224 2.34 -28.09 13.70
C GLU A 224 2.13 -27.40 15.07
N PHE A 225 1.45 -26.25 15.09
CA PHE A 225 1.22 -25.47 16.30
C PHE A 225 0.00 -25.95 17.10
N PRO A 226 0.11 -26.06 18.44
CA PRO A 226 -1.05 -26.21 19.31
C PRO A 226 -2.05 -25.06 19.11
N SER A 227 -3.35 -25.39 19.06
CA SER A 227 -4.41 -24.42 18.75
C SER A 227 -4.49 -23.27 19.77
N ASP A 228 -4.12 -23.54 21.03
CA ASP A 228 -4.03 -22.57 22.13
C ASP A 228 -2.80 -21.65 22.04
N ARG A 229 -1.83 -21.98 21.18
CA ARG A 229 -0.60 -21.19 20.95
C ARG A 229 -0.57 -20.46 19.61
N LYS A 230 -1.46 -20.79 18.68
CA LYS A 230 -1.58 -20.11 17.39
C LYS A 230 -2.03 -18.65 17.54
N TYR A 231 -2.94 -18.40 18.47
CA TYR A 231 -3.55 -17.10 18.68
C TYR A 231 -3.23 -16.53 20.06
N SER A 232 -3.22 -15.22 20.16
CA SER A 232 -3.22 -14.47 21.41
C SER A 232 -4.36 -13.44 21.40
N PHE A 233 -4.60 -12.82 22.55
CA PHE A 233 -5.57 -11.73 22.66
C PHE A 233 -4.84 -10.45 23.02
N GLU A 234 -5.19 -9.36 22.34
CA GLU A 234 -4.64 -8.03 22.58
C GLU A 234 -5.78 -7.02 22.76
N GLU A 235 -5.58 -6.05 23.65
CA GLU A 235 -6.51 -4.92 23.78
C GLU A 235 -6.18 -3.86 22.72
N ARG A 236 -7.15 -3.57 21.86
CA ARG A 236 -7.03 -2.65 20.72
C ARG A 236 -8.25 -1.74 20.70
N ASN A 237 -8.05 -0.43 20.83
CA ASN A 237 -9.15 0.55 20.93
C ASN A 237 -10.21 0.17 21.99
N LYS A 238 -9.76 -0.35 23.15
CA LYS A 238 -10.61 -0.86 24.25
C LYS A 238 -11.43 -2.12 23.91
N LEU A 239 -11.14 -2.77 22.78
CA LEU A 239 -11.73 -4.05 22.40
C LEU A 239 -10.67 -5.16 22.49
N THR A 240 -11.02 -6.30 23.07
CA THR A 240 -10.17 -7.48 23.04
C THR A 240 -10.32 -8.16 21.68
N VAL A 241 -9.22 -8.24 20.92
CA VAL A 241 -9.19 -8.84 19.59
C VAL A 241 -8.31 -10.07 19.59
N ARG A 242 -8.78 -11.15 18.95
CA ARG A 242 -7.98 -12.35 18.70
C ARG A 242 -7.01 -12.07 17.55
N VAL A 243 -5.72 -12.22 17.79
CA VAL A 243 -4.65 -12.00 16.80
C VAL A 243 -3.77 -13.24 16.71
N TYR A 244 -3.00 -13.36 15.64
CA TYR A 244 -1.92 -14.35 15.57
C TYR A 244 -0.87 -14.05 16.66
N SER A 245 -0.45 -15.10 17.37
CA SER A 245 0.55 -14.97 18.44
C SER A 245 1.89 -14.52 17.89
N LYS A 246 2.74 -13.94 18.75
CA LYS A 246 4.07 -13.49 18.35
C LYS A 246 4.91 -14.69 17.87
N GLU A 247 4.85 -15.80 18.59
CA GLU A 247 5.59 -17.03 18.29
C GLU A 247 5.18 -17.61 16.93
N PHE A 248 3.88 -17.64 16.62
CA PHE A 248 3.41 -18.09 15.31
C PHE A 248 3.85 -17.13 14.20
N SER A 249 3.80 -15.82 14.46
CA SER A 249 4.22 -14.78 13.51
C SER A 249 5.70 -14.89 13.15
N GLU A 250 6.56 -15.14 14.14
CA GLU A 250 8.00 -15.35 13.95
C GLU A 250 8.30 -16.63 13.15
N ALA A 251 7.69 -17.75 13.53
CA ALA A 251 7.84 -19.01 12.80
C ALA A 251 7.35 -18.92 11.35
N TYR A 252 6.26 -18.20 11.11
CA TYR A 252 5.73 -17.96 9.76
C TYR A 252 6.65 -17.06 8.93
N ALA A 253 7.17 -15.98 9.50
CA ALA A 253 8.15 -15.12 8.85
C ALA A 253 9.44 -15.90 8.48
N GLU A 254 9.88 -16.81 9.34
CA GLU A 254 11.02 -17.70 9.10
C GLU A 254 10.74 -18.69 7.96
N LYS A 255 9.59 -19.39 7.95
CA LYS A 255 9.22 -20.28 6.83
C LYS A 255 9.10 -19.54 5.50
N LEU A 256 8.65 -18.28 5.51
CA LEU A 256 8.62 -17.41 4.33
C LEU A 256 10.01 -16.81 3.96
N ASN A 257 11.05 -17.15 4.72
CA ASN A 257 12.42 -16.65 4.54
C ASN A 257 12.51 -15.11 4.57
N GLY A 258 11.67 -14.45 5.39
CA GLY A 258 11.59 -13.00 5.46
C GLY A 258 10.88 -12.34 4.26
N MET A 259 9.92 -13.03 3.63
CA MET A 259 9.19 -12.53 2.44
C MET A 259 8.60 -11.13 2.64
N VAL A 260 7.99 -10.84 3.79
CA VAL A 260 7.38 -9.53 4.08
C VAL A 260 8.42 -8.41 3.93
N GLN A 261 9.60 -8.55 4.56
CA GLN A 261 10.69 -7.59 4.40
C GLN A 261 11.15 -7.48 2.93
N ARG A 262 11.28 -8.61 2.20
CA ARG A 262 11.68 -8.59 0.79
C ARG A 262 10.67 -7.84 -0.07
N GLN A 263 9.37 -8.06 0.14
CA GLN A 263 8.30 -7.36 -0.57
C GLN A 263 8.27 -5.88 -0.20
N MET A 264 8.41 -5.51 1.07
CA MET A 264 8.52 -4.09 1.48
C MET A 264 9.70 -3.38 0.80
N LYS A 265 10.87 -4.02 0.70
CA LYS A 265 12.01 -3.45 -0.04
C LYS A 265 11.71 -3.26 -1.52
N LYS A 266 11.07 -4.24 -2.16
CA LYS A 266 10.65 -4.12 -3.56
C LYS A 266 9.64 -2.99 -3.74
N SER A 267 8.67 -2.84 -2.83
CA SER A 267 7.73 -1.72 -2.83
C SER A 267 8.45 -0.39 -2.71
N ILE A 268 9.35 -0.21 -1.73
CA ILE A 268 10.10 1.05 -1.54
C ILE A 268 10.86 1.43 -2.82
N LYS A 269 11.55 0.45 -3.43
CA LYS A 269 12.31 0.67 -4.66
C LYS A 269 11.37 1.06 -5.81
N ALA A 270 10.31 0.30 -6.04
CA ALA A 270 9.35 0.58 -7.09
C ALA A 270 8.70 1.97 -6.91
N ILE A 271 8.24 2.31 -5.70
CA ILE A 271 7.64 3.62 -5.42
C ILE A 271 8.60 4.76 -5.79
N ALA A 272 9.85 4.67 -5.35
CA ALA A 272 10.87 5.66 -5.67
C ALA A 272 11.13 5.76 -7.18
N ASP A 273 11.24 4.62 -7.86
CA ASP A 273 11.45 4.53 -9.31
C ASP A 273 10.27 5.11 -10.10
N PHE A 274 9.03 4.85 -9.69
CA PHE A 274 7.83 5.37 -10.34
C PHE A 274 7.69 6.89 -10.13
N TRP A 275 7.93 7.40 -8.92
CA TRP A 275 7.96 8.85 -8.68
C TRP A 275 9.03 9.55 -9.52
N TYR A 276 10.25 9.00 -9.51
CA TYR A 276 11.37 9.50 -10.29
C TYR A 276 11.06 9.50 -11.79
N SER A 277 10.53 8.39 -12.30
CA SER A 277 10.17 8.25 -13.72
C SER A 277 9.07 9.23 -14.13
N ALA A 278 8.08 9.49 -13.27
CA ALA A 278 7.04 10.47 -13.53
C ALA A 278 7.62 11.89 -13.65
N TRP A 279 8.58 12.24 -12.78
CA TRP A 279 9.28 13.53 -12.83
C TRP A 279 10.16 13.66 -14.09
N ILE A 280 10.92 12.62 -14.45
CA ILE A 280 11.70 12.58 -15.69
C ILE A 280 10.79 12.74 -16.91
N ASN A 281 9.70 11.98 -16.99
CA ASN A 281 8.76 12.02 -18.12
C ASN A 281 8.04 13.36 -18.26
N ALA A 282 7.90 14.10 -17.16
CA ALA A 282 7.36 15.45 -17.15
C ALA A 282 8.35 16.54 -17.62
N GLY A 283 9.56 16.16 -18.04
CA GLY A 283 10.60 17.10 -18.47
C GLY A 283 11.41 17.70 -17.32
N GLN A 284 11.46 17.03 -16.16
CA GLN A 284 12.26 17.43 -15.00
C GLN A 284 12.00 18.87 -14.54
N PRO A 285 10.74 19.26 -14.29
CA PRO A 285 10.43 20.61 -13.82
C PRO A 285 11.19 20.93 -12.53
N ASP A 286 11.61 22.18 -12.37
CA ASP A 286 12.23 22.66 -11.13
C ASP A 286 11.20 22.64 -9.98
N LEU A 287 11.54 21.91 -8.92
CA LEU A 287 10.67 21.69 -7.77
C LEU A 287 10.92 22.70 -6.63
N LYS A 288 11.90 23.61 -6.77
CA LYS A 288 12.17 24.67 -5.78
C LYS A 288 11.17 25.83 -5.85
N SER A 289 10.60 26.07 -7.02
CA SER A 289 9.80 27.25 -7.34
C SER A 289 8.29 26.96 -7.45
N LEU A 290 7.82 25.93 -6.74
CA LEU A 290 6.40 25.59 -6.74
C LEU A 290 5.59 26.57 -5.88
N PRO A 291 4.34 26.88 -6.27
CA PRO A 291 3.42 27.67 -5.46
C PRO A 291 3.25 27.09 -4.05
N SER A 292 2.83 27.94 -3.10
CA SER A 292 2.55 27.53 -1.73
C SER A 292 1.55 26.38 -1.69
N LEU A 293 1.80 25.42 -0.81
CA LEU A 293 0.93 24.26 -0.64
C LEU A 293 -0.39 24.68 0.03
N GLU A 294 -1.49 24.54 -0.70
CA GLU A 294 -2.82 24.48 -0.08
C GLU A 294 -3.07 23.03 0.34
N VAL A 295 -2.97 22.77 1.65
CA VAL A 295 -3.29 21.47 2.23
C VAL A 295 -4.77 21.47 2.56
N GLU A 296 -5.58 20.90 1.67
CA GLU A 296 -6.95 20.53 2.01
C GLU A 296 -6.94 19.15 2.65
N GLU A 297 -7.55 19.04 3.84
CA GLU A 297 -7.84 17.73 4.40
C GLU A 297 -8.96 17.07 3.60
N GLU A 298 -8.73 15.82 3.19
CA GLU A 298 -9.73 15.02 2.52
C GLU A 298 -10.77 14.56 3.56
N GLU A 299 -11.97 15.16 3.52
CA GLU A 299 -13.12 14.68 4.31
C GLU A 299 -13.69 13.41 3.68
N ILE A 300 -13.47 12.26 4.33
CA ILE A 300 -13.94 10.96 3.86
C ILE A 300 -15.16 10.54 4.69
N ASN A 301 -16.34 10.59 4.08
CA ASN A 301 -17.59 10.13 4.68
C ASN A 301 -17.93 8.72 4.17
N PRO A 302 -17.91 7.67 5.02
CA PRO A 302 -18.19 6.31 4.58
C PRO A 302 -19.61 6.16 4.00
N ASP A 303 -19.70 5.58 2.82
CA ASP A 303 -20.95 5.19 2.16
C ASP A 303 -21.24 3.71 2.46
N ARG A 304 -22.28 3.48 3.28
CA ARG A 304 -22.69 2.14 3.71
C ARG A 304 -23.26 1.27 2.58
N LEU A 305 -23.55 1.85 1.41
CA LEU A 305 -24.05 1.12 0.25
C LEU A 305 -22.93 0.49 -0.59
N LEU A 306 -21.68 0.90 -0.36
CA LEU A 306 -20.54 0.35 -1.09
C LEU A 306 -20.23 -1.08 -0.61
N LYS A 307 -20.09 -2.00 -1.55
CA LYS A 307 -19.60 -3.35 -1.30
C LYS A 307 -18.08 -3.33 -1.34
N VAL A 308 -17.46 -3.59 -0.20
CA VAL A 308 -16.00 -3.67 -0.03
C VAL A 308 -15.66 -5.10 0.41
N ARG A 309 -14.47 -5.59 0.07
CA ARG A 309 -13.96 -6.86 0.61
C ARG A 309 -13.88 -6.78 2.13
N ASP A 310 -14.34 -7.83 2.80
CA ASP A 310 -14.12 -8.00 4.23
C ASP A 310 -12.67 -8.45 4.44
N HIS A 311 -11.93 -7.71 5.27
CA HIS A 311 -10.56 -8.04 5.67
C HIS A 311 -10.55 -8.68 7.06
#